data_AF-A0A2N1QD23-F1
#
_entry.id   AF-A0A2N1QD23-F1
#
_cell.length_a   1.000
_cell.length_b   1.000
_cell.length_c   1.000
_cell.angle_alpha   90.00
_cell.angle_beta   90.00
_cell.angle_gamma   90.00
#
_symmetry.space_group_name_H-M   'P 1'
#
loop_
_entity.id
_entity.type
_entity.pdbx_description
1 polymer ?
#
loop_
_entity_poly.entity_id
_entity_poly.type
_entity_poly.pdbx_seq_one_letter_code
_entity_poly.pdbx_strand_id
1 'polypeptide(L)'
;MTIQSYKMKIRYLQVIVQFLIVISFFFNTFNYHVGTLVIPITGFEALVKNEYFIVGNIFIWTILIGSFYHAVVQVFLFIKPKLQDKLDDSVTAIVTIQLFFGLFIVTFLGRYLEILGIIVIALIVFGAYLRYKYKN
;
A
#
# COMPACT_ATOMS: atom_id res chain seq x y z
N MET A 1 7.16 30.56 -0.55
CA MET A 1 6.20 29.45 -0.38
C MET A 1 6.20 29.08 1.09
N THR A 2 5.07 29.16 1.81
CA THR A 2 5.04 28.92 3.27
C THR A 2 5.14 27.42 3.56
N ILE A 3 5.86 27.06 4.64
CA ILE A 3 6.09 25.67 5.09
C ILE A 3 4.77 24.88 5.21
N GLN A 4 3.68 25.56 5.60
CA GLN A 4 2.36 24.98 5.74
C GLN A 4 1.72 24.56 4.40
N SER A 5 1.88 25.35 3.33
CA SER A 5 1.39 24.99 2.00
C SER A 5 2.08 23.74 1.46
N TYR A 6 3.37 23.60 1.73
CA TYR A 6 4.16 22.45 1.32
C TYR A 6 3.71 21.15 2.02
N LYS A 7 3.55 21.18 3.35
CA LYS A 7 3.07 20.03 4.13
C LYS A 7 1.70 19.53 3.65
N MET A 8 0.81 20.45 3.27
CA MET A 8 -0.51 20.10 2.73
C MET A 8 -0.41 19.40 1.37
N LYS A 9 0.46 19.87 0.45
CA LYS A 9 0.67 19.22 -0.86
C LYS A 9 1.18 17.79 -0.72
N ILE A 10 2.14 17.56 0.18
CA ILE A 10 2.66 16.21 0.46
C ILE A 10 1.55 15.32 1.04
N ARG A 11 0.71 15.85 1.91
CA ARG A 11 -0.44 15.12 2.43
C ARG A 11 -1.40 14.68 1.33
N TYR A 12 -1.77 15.58 0.42
CA TYR A 12 -2.60 15.22 -0.74
C TYR A 12 -1.98 14.11 -1.57
N LEU A 13 -0.67 14.19 -1.83
CA LEU A 13 0.03 13.16 -2.59
C LEU A 13 0.03 11.81 -1.86
N GLN A 14 0.24 11.79 -0.54
CA GLN A 14 0.14 10.57 0.26
C GLN A 14 -1.25 9.95 0.19
N VAL A 15 -2.31 10.76 0.25
CA VAL A 15 -3.69 10.28 0.09
C VAL A 15 -3.90 9.66 -1.28
N ILE A 16 -3.48 10.35 -2.35
CA ILE A 16 -3.59 9.83 -3.72
C ILE A 16 -2.88 8.48 -3.85
N VAL A 17 -1.65 8.37 -3.34
CA VAL A 17 -0.89 7.11 -3.38
C VAL A 17 -1.65 5.99 -2.67
N GLN A 18 -2.20 6.24 -1.47
CA GLN A 18 -2.94 5.21 -0.75
C GLN A 18 -4.25 4.82 -1.45
N PHE A 19 -4.95 5.76 -2.06
CA PHE A 19 -6.12 5.45 -2.87
C PHE A 19 -5.76 4.62 -4.12
N LEU A 20 -4.66 4.94 -4.80
CA LEU A 20 -4.20 4.15 -5.95
C LEU A 20 -3.85 2.71 -5.54
N ILE A 21 -3.21 2.53 -4.38
CA ILE A 21 -2.94 1.20 -3.83
C ILE A 21 -4.25 0.47 -3.56
N VAL A 22 -5.22 1.06 -2.86
CA VAL A 22 -6.51 0.40 -2.59
C VAL A 22 -7.28 0.08 -3.88
N ILE A 23 -7.35 1.02 -4.82
CA ILE A 23 -8.06 0.85 -6.10
C ILE A 23 -7.43 -0.26 -6.94
N SER A 24 -6.11 -0.43 -6.88
CA SER A 24 -5.41 -1.47 -7.64
C SER A 24 -5.88 -2.89 -7.30
N PHE A 25 -6.42 -3.12 -6.10
CA PHE A 25 -6.90 -4.46 -5.68
C PHE A 25 -8.15 -4.92 -6.44
N PHE A 26 -8.88 -3.99 -7.09
CA PHE A 26 -10.00 -4.30 -7.97
C PHE A 26 -9.55 -4.77 -9.37
N PHE A 27 -8.26 -4.66 -9.68
CA PHE A 27 -7.69 -5.03 -10.96
C PHE A 27 -6.74 -6.22 -10.81
N ASN A 28 -6.40 -6.81 -11.96
CA ASN A 28 -5.49 -7.94 -12.03
C ASN A 28 -4.09 -7.54 -11.59
N THR A 29 -3.77 -7.87 -10.33
CA THR A 29 -2.51 -7.54 -9.67
C THR A 29 -1.63 -8.77 -9.45
N PHE A 30 -2.25 -9.96 -9.52
CA PHE A 30 -1.58 -11.24 -9.33
C PHE A 30 -1.93 -12.22 -10.44
N ASN A 31 -1.13 -13.26 -10.53
CA ASN A 31 -1.29 -14.40 -11.41
C ASN A 31 -1.46 -15.67 -10.60
N TYR A 32 -2.35 -16.53 -11.07
CA TYR A 32 -2.58 -17.86 -10.58
C TYR A 32 -2.09 -18.87 -11.61
N HIS A 33 -1.28 -19.84 -11.19
CA HIS A 33 -0.70 -20.85 -12.09
C HIS A 33 -1.35 -22.21 -11.87
N VAL A 34 -2.01 -22.75 -12.90
CA VAL A 34 -2.52 -24.14 -12.93
C VAL A 34 -1.72 -24.92 -13.96
N GLY A 35 -0.70 -25.64 -13.50
CA GLY A 35 0.26 -26.28 -14.40
C GLY A 35 0.98 -25.23 -15.25
N THR A 36 0.70 -25.21 -16.56
CA THR A 36 1.25 -24.24 -17.51
C THR A 36 0.34 -23.04 -17.76
N LEU A 37 -0.91 -23.06 -17.30
CA LEU A 37 -1.87 -21.98 -17.52
C LEU A 37 -1.66 -20.85 -16.52
N VAL A 38 -1.53 -19.62 -17.02
CA VAL A 38 -1.48 -18.39 -16.22
C VAL A 38 -2.84 -17.72 -16.26
N ILE A 39 -3.49 -17.59 -15.12
CA ILE A 39 -4.79 -16.94 -14.97
C ILE A 39 -4.57 -15.66 -14.17
N PRO A 40 -4.78 -14.47 -14.76
CA PRO A 40 -4.70 -13.23 -14.02
C PRO A 40 -5.86 -13.15 -13.04
N ILE A 41 -5.58 -12.73 -11.82
CA ILE A 41 -6.55 -12.59 -10.73
C ILE A 41 -6.43 -11.21 -10.09
N THR A 42 -7.55 -10.74 -9.57
CA THR A 42 -7.59 -9.48 -8.83
C THR A 42 -6.90 -9.59 -7.47
N GLY A 43 -6.54 -8.45 -6.89
CA GLY A 43 -5.99 -8.39 -5.53
C GLY A 43 -6.96 -8.96 -4.50
N PHE A 44 -8.27 -8.75 -4.65
CA PHE A 44 -9.28 -9.35 -3.77
C PHE A 44 -9.41 -10.87 -3.92
N GLU A 45 -9.36 -11.39 -5.14
CA GLU A 45 -9.36 -12.84 -5.34
C GLU A 45 -8.11 -13.48 -4.74
N ALA A 46 -6.96 -12.82 -4.84
CA ALA A 46 -5.73 -13.26 -4.21
C ALA A 46 -5.86 -13.36 -2.68
N LEU A 47 -6.71 -12.55 -2.03
CA LEU A 47 -6.94 -12.62 -0.58
C LEU A 47 -7.72 -13.85 -0.12
N VAL A 48 -8.62 -14.35 -0.96
CA VAL A 48 -9.63 -15.36 -0.58
C VAL A 48 -9.30 -16.75 -1.15
N LYS A 49 -8.56 -16.82 -2.27
CA LYS A 49 -8.11 -18.10 -2.82
C LYS A 49 -7.01 -18.70 -1.93
N ASN A 50 -7.36 -19.77 -1.21
CA ASN A 50 -6.48 -20.44 -0.24
C ASN A 50 -5.45 -21.39 -0.87
N GLU A 51 -5.53 -21.65 -2.18
CA GLU A 51 -4.91 -22.83 -2.79
C GLU A 51 -3.37 -22.78 -2.87
N TYR A 52 -2.73 -21.61 -2.78
CA TYR A 52 -1.26 -21.51 -2.86
C TYR A 52 -0.61 -20.49 -1.91
N PHE A 53 -1.39 -19.63 -1.24
CA PHE A 53 -0.84 -18.42 -0.61
C PHE A 53 -1.35 -18.14 0.80
N ILE A 54 -1.46 -19.11 1.71
CA ILE A 54 -1.84 -18.76 3.10
C ILE A 54 -0.91 -17.66 3.68
N VAL A 55 0.40 -17.78 3.44
CA VAL A 55 1.38 -16.76 3.84
C VAL A 55 1.31 -15.51 2.96
N GLY A 56 1.13 -15.66 1.64
CA GLY A 56 1.02 -14.52 0.72
C GLY A 56 -0.21 -13.66 0.98
N ASN A 57 -1.35 -14.28 1.27
CA ASN A 57 -2.62 -13.63 1.59
C ASN A 57 -2.48 -12.77 2.83
N ILE A 58 -1.72 -13.20 3.85
CA ILE A 58 -1.43 -12.39 5.04
C ILE A 58 -0.68 -11.10 4.64
N PHE A 59 0.29 -11.21 3.73
CA PHE A 59 1.06 -10.05 3.27
C PHE A 59 0.17 -9.07 2.51
N ILE A 60 -0.65 -9.60 1.59
CA ILE A 60 -1.59 -8.83 0.78
C ILE A 60 -2.66 -8.16 1.68
N TRP A 61 -3.19 -8.88 2.67
CA TRP A 61 -4.12 -8.34 3.68
C TRP A 61 -3.50 -7.19 4.46
N THR A 62 -2.26 -7.35 4.90
CA THR A 62 -1.56 -6.34 5.68
C THR A 62 -1.36 -5.05 4.87
N ILE A 63 -1.03 -5.18 3.59
CA ILE A 63 -0.93 -4.02 2.69
C ILE A 63 -2.29 -3.33 2.55
N LEU A 64 -3.36 -4.08 2.28
CA LEU A 64 -4.69 -3.53 2.08
C LEU A 64 -5.19 -2.78 3.32
N ILE A 65 -5.14 -3.43 4.48
CA ILE A 65 -5.59 -2.86 5.75
C ILE A 65 -4.74 -1.65 6.13
N GLY A 66 -3.41 -1.75 5.96
CA GLY A 66 -2.49 -0.64 6.19
C GLY A 66 -2.81 0.56 5.30
N SER A 67 -3.12 0.33 4.03
CA SER A 67 -3.45 1.38 3.07
C SER A 67 -4.78 2.05 3.39
N PHE A 68 -5.79 1.25 3.78
CA PHE A 68 -7.06 1.79 4.28
C PHE A 68 -6.87 2.64 5.53
N TYR A 69 -6.14 2.13 6.53
CA TYR A 69 -5.85 2.88 7.75
C TYR A 69 -5.13 4.19 7.42
N HIS A 70 -4.07 4.14 6.62
CA HIS A 70 -3.28 5.32 6.28
C HIS A 70 -4.14 6.34 5.52
N ALA A 71 -4.95 5.91 4.55
CA ALA A 71 -5.88 6.78 3.85
C ALA A 71 -6.87 7.46 4.82
N VAL A 72 -7.51 6.69 5.70
CA VAL A 72 -8.49 7.20 6.69
C VAL A 72 -7.83 8.22 7.64
N VAL A 73 -6.64 7.92 8.16
CA VAL A 73 -5.94 8.86 9.05
C VAL A 73 -5.58 10.15 8.33
N GLN A 74 -5.09 10.09 7.08
CA GLN A 74 -4.77 11.33 6.35
C GLN A 74 -6.02 12.17 6.04
N VAL A 75 -7.13 11.53 5.68
CA VAL A 75 -8.43 12.20 5.52
C VAL A 75 -8.85 12.86 6.83
N PHE A 76 -8.75 12.15 7.95
CA PHE A 76 -9.10 12.68 9.27
C PHE A 76 -8.20 13.85 9.68
N LEU A 77 -6.91 13.81 9.35
CA LEU A 77 -5.96 14.88 9.64
C LEU A 77 -6.19 16.14 8.78
N PHE A 78 -6.87 16.05 7.63
CA PHE A 78 -7.35 17.25 6.92
C PHE A 78 -8.42 17.99 7.73
N ILE A 79 -9.29 17.25 8.44
CA ILE A 79 -10.36 17.81 9.25
C ILE A 79 -9.84 18.27 10.63
N LYS A 80 -8.95 17.50 11.25
CA LYS A 80 -8.40 17.75 12.59
C LYS A 80 -6.86 17.78 12.59
N PRO A 81 -6.23 18.84 12.04
CA PRO A 81 -4.77 18.92 11.91
C PRO A 81 -4.04 18.95 13.27
N LYS A 82 -4.70 19.39 14.35
CA LYS A 82 -4.13 19.40 15.71
C LYS A 82 -3.77 18.02 16.27
N LEU A 83 -4.29 16.94 15.68
CA LEU A 83 -3.99 15.56 16.08
C LEU A 83 -2.81 14.96 15.33
N GLN A 84 -2.17 15.74 14.44
CA GLN A 84 -1.07 15.27 13.60
C GLN A 84 0.03 14.63 14.44
N ASP A 85 0.57 15.31 15.44
CA ASP A 85 1.72 14.83 16.22
C ASP A 85 1.43 13.49 16.93
N LYS A 86 0.16 13.23 17.30
CA LYS A 86 -0.24 11.97 17.94
C LYS A 86 -0.37 10.82 16.96
N LEU A 87 -0.82 11.09 15.73
CA LEU A 87 -1.09 10.06 14.73
C LEU A 87 0.12 9.83 13.80
N ASP A 88 1.07 10.76 13.78
CA ASP A 88 2.20 10.71 12.86
C ASP A 88 3.09 9.48 13.07
N ASP A 89 3.26 9.04 14.31
CA ASP A 89 4.04 7.85 14.63
C ASP A 89 3.31 6.56 14.24
N SER A 90 1.99 6.51 14.46
CA SER A 90 1.17 5.38 14.02
C SER A 90 1.19 5.19 12.50
N VAL A 91 1.12 6.30 11.75
CA VAL A 91 1.17 6.29 10.29
C VAL A 91 2.56 5.85 9.81
N THR A 92 3.62 6.36 10.44
CA THR A 92 4.98 5.95 10.10
C THR A 92 5.16 4.44 10.34
N ALA A 93 4.72 3.91 11.48
CA ALA A 93 4.81 2.48 11.78
C ALA A 93 4.09 1.64 10.72
N ILE A 94 2.88 2.03 10.32
CA ILE A 94 2.11 1.29 9.29
C ILE A 94 2.78 1.36 7.93
N VAL A 95 3.28 2.53 7.52
CA VAL A 95 4.01 2.67 6.25
C VAL A 95 5.28 1.80 6.25
N THR A 96 5.99 1.73 7.37
CA THR A 96 7.16 0.84 7.53
C THR A 96 6.76 -0.63 7.40
N ILE A 97 5.69 -1.05 8.06
CA ILE A 97 5.15 -2.41 7.96
C ILE A 97 4.80 -2.73 6.50
N GLN A 98 4.09 -1.82 5.81
CA GLN A 98 3.74 -1.99 4.40
C GLN A 98 4.97 -2.11 3.50
N LEU A 99 6.03 -1.34 3.77
CA LEU A 99 7.29 -1.45 3.04
C LEU A 99 7.89 -2.86 3.18
N PHE A 100 7.99 -3.38 4.42
CA PHE A 100 8.50 -4.72 4.67
C PHE A 100 7.67 -5.80 3.98
N PHE A 101 6.34 -5.74 4.10
CA PHE A 101 5.47 -6.71 3.45
C PHE A 101 5.48 -6.57 1.93
N GLY A 102 5.54 -5.35 1.39
CA GLY A 102 5.71 -5.10 -0.05
C GLY A 102 6.99 -5.73 -0.59
N LEU A 103 8.10 -5.63 0.15
CA LEU A 103 9.34 -6.32 -0.19
C LEU A 103 9.18 -7.84 -0.16
N PHE A 104 8.53 -8.40 0.86
CA PHE A 104 8.25 -9.84 0.91
C PHE A 104 7.38 -10.32 -0.25
N ILE A 105 6.41 -9.52 -0.70
CA ILE A 105 5.62 -9.84 -1.89
C ILE A 105 6.53 -9.89 -3.12
N VAL A 106 7.43 -8.92 -3.35
CA VAL A 106 8.36 -9.01 -4.49
C VAL A 106 9.26 -10.24 -4.39
N THR A 107 9.82 -10.50 -3.20
CA THR A 107 10.81 -11.56 -3.01
C THR A 107 10.19 -12.96 -3.11
N PHE A 108 9.05 -13.19 -2.45
CA PHE A 108 8.44 -14.52 -2.35
C PHE A 108 7.31 -14.74 -3.35
N LEU A 109 6.63 -13.67 -3.78
CA LEU A 109 5.47 -13.73 -4.69
C LEU A 109 5.78 -13.11 -6.05
N GLY A 110 7.03 -12.72 -6.34
CA GLY A 110 7.40 -12.03 -7.57
C GLY A 110 6.97 -12.73 -8.86
N ARG A 111 7.06 -14.07 -8.89
CA ARG A 111 6.58 -14.89 -10.03
C ARG A 111 5.07 -14.78 -10.27
N TYR A 112 4.32 -14.50 -9.21
CA TYR A 112 2.87 -14.39 -9.20
C TYR A 112 2.40 -12.95 -9.29
N LEU A 113 3.31 -11.97 -9.42
CA LEU A 113 2.93 -10.58 -9.63
C LEU A 113 2.66 -10.32 -11.11
N GLU A 114 1.55 -9.63 -11.36
CA GLU A 114 1.33 -8.95 -12.64
C GLU A 114 2.10 -7.63 -12.68
N ILE A 115 2.19 -7.02 -13.86
CA ILE A 115 2.81 -5.69 -14.03
C ILE A 115 2.18 -4.68 -13.05
N LEU A 116 0.86 -4.73 -12.89
CA LEU A 116 0.16 -3.86 -11.94
C LEU A 116 0.58 -4.14 -10.50
N GLY A 117 0.80 -5.40 -10.12
CA GLY A 117 1.30 -5.77 -8.80
C GLY A 117 2.69 -5.17 -8.51
N ILE A 118 3.57 -5.15 -9.52
CA ILE A 118 4.87 -4.47 -9.42
C ILE A 118 4.69 -2.97 -9.24
N ILE A 119 3.77 -2.34 -9.98
CA ILE A 119 3.45 -0.90 -9.84
C ILE A 119 2.93 -0.60 -8.43
N VAL A 120 2.10 -1.46 -7.85
CA VAL A 120 1.59 -1.30 -6.48
C VAL A 120 2.73 -1.29 -5.47
N ILE A 121 3.71 -2.18 -5.63
CA ILE A 121 4.86 -2.21 -4.73
C ILE A 121 5.73 -0.96 -4.92
N ALA A 122 5.93 -0.50 -6.16
CA ALA A 122 6.61 0.76 -6.42
C ALA A 122 5.88 1.95 -5.76
N LEU A 123 4.54 1.96 -5.77
CA LEU A 123 3.74 2.96 -5.07
C LEU A 123 3.90 2.90 -3.55
N ILE A 124 3.99 1.71 -2.96
CA ILE A 124 4.25 1.54 -1.52
C ILE A 124 5.62 2.12 -1.16
N VAL A 125 6.66 1.76 -1.92
CA VAL A 125 8.03 2.26 -1.72
C VAL A 125 8.07 3.78 -1.90
N PHE A 126 7.39 4.31 -2.93
CA PHE A 126 7.29 5.74 -3.16
C PHE A 126 6.55 6.47 -2.03
N GLY A 127 5.43 5.91 -1.55
CA GLY A 127 4.67 6.44 -0.42
C GLY A 127 5.52 6.50 0.86
N ALA A 128 6.31 5.45 1.13
CA ALA A 128 7.26 5.42 2.22
C ALA A 128 8.36 6.47 2.05
N TYR A 129 8.95 6.58 0.86
CA TYR A 129 9.96 7.59 0.55
C TYR A 129 9.44 9.01 0.80
N LEU A 130 8.24 9.35 0.30
CA LEU A 130 7.61 10.65 0.54
C LEU A 130 7.45 10.92 2.04
N ARG A 131 7.06 9.90 2.81
CA ARG A 131 6.87 10.03 4.24
C ARG A 131 8.19 10.30 4.96
N TYR A 132 9.23 9.52 4.69
CA TYR A 132 10.52 9.68 5.37
C TYR A 132 11.24 10.97 4.97
N LYS A 133 11.19 11.35 3.70
CA LYS A 133 11.87 12.56 3.22
C LYS A 133 11.24 13.86 3.74
N TYR A 134 9.93 13.88 3.99
CA TYR A 134 9.20 15.10 4.32
C TYR A 134 8.61 15.12 5.74
N LYS A 135 8.82 14.07 6.54
CA LYS A 135 8.60 14.09 7.99
C LYS A 135 9.77 14.77 8.72
N ASN A 136 10.99 14.61 8.20
CA ASN A 136 12.18 15.36 8.60
C ASN A 136 12.31 16.66 7.79
#